data_AF-A0A1H6DUU1-F1
#
_entry.id   AF-A0A1H6DUU1-F1
#
_cell.length_a   1.000
_cell.length_b   1.000
_cell.length_c   1.000
_cell.angle_alpha   90.00
_cell.angle_beta   90.00
_cell.angle_gamma   90.00
#
_symmetry.space_group_name_H-M   'P 1'
#
loop_
_entity.id
_entity.type
_entity.pdbx_description
1 polymer ?
#
loop_
_entity_poly.entity_id
_entity_poly.type
_entity_poly.pdbx_seq_one_letter_code
_entity_poly.pdbx_strand_id
1 'polypeptide(L)' 'MSARPESGRSDWTDLDLLTRKEAGERLHAEIAETRARLDELGEADPQARAALEQRLSLLRARAGDLSGG' A
#
# COMPACT_ATOMS: atom_id res chain seq x y z
N MET A 1 12.10 29.17 -33.80
CA MET A 1 11.54 27.81 -33.69
C MET A 1 11.26 27.56 -32.21
N SER A 2 10.00 27.63 -31.80
CA SER A 2 9.61 27.54 -30.39
C SER A 2 9.52 26.07 -29.99
N ALA A 3 10.39 25.63 -29.09
CA ALA A 3 10.30 24.32 -28.46
C ALA A 3 9.09 24.30 -27.49
N ARG A 4 8.31 23.25 -27.64
CA ARG A 4 7.00 22.90 -27.04
C ARG A 4 6.96 22.93 -25.51
N PRO A 5 5.84 23.33 -24.85
CA PRO A 5 5.66 23.08 -23.43
C PRO A 5 4.99 21.71 -23.24
N GLU A 6 5.80 20.65 -23.13
CA GLU A 6 5.34 19.30 -22.71
C GLU A 6 5.43 19.12 -21.18
N SER A 7 6.06 20.06 -20.48
CA SER A 7 6.46 19.95 -19.08
C SER A 7 5.28 19.85 -18.11
N GLY A 8 4.18 20.57 -18.36
CA GLY A 8 3.04 20.61 -17.44
C GLY A 8 2.25 19.31 -17.30
N ARG A 9 2.44 18.32 -18.18
CA ARG A 9 1.82 16.98 -18.01
C ARG A 9 2.81 15.99 -17.39
N SER A 10 4.09 16.11 -17.73
CA SER A 10 5.15 15.23 -17.22
C SER A 10 5.37 15.38 -15.71
N ASP A 11 5.40 16.62 -15.20
CA ASP A 11 5.66 16.88 -13.78
C ASP A 11 4.54 16.34 -12.86
N TRP A 12 3.28 16.42 -13.32
CA TRP A 12 2.13 15.90 -12.55
C TRP A 12 2.02 14.38 -12.61
N THR A 13 2.40 13.77 -13.73
CA THR A 13 2.46 12.30 -13.84
C THR A 13 3.59 11.72 -13.00
N ASP A 14 4.77 12.34 -12.97
CA ASP A 14 5.88 11.90 -12.13
C ASP A 14 5.57 12.03 -10.63
N LEU A 15 4.93 13.14 -10.23
CA LEU A 15 4.45 13.35 -8.86
C LEU A 15 3.40 12.31 -8.43
N ASP A 16 2.49 11.94 -9.33
CA ASP A 16 1.50 10.90 -9.07
C ASP A 16 2.14 9.51 -8.92
N LEU A 17 3.15 9.19 -9.73
CA LEU A 17 3.93 7.96 -9.59
C LEU A 17 4.70 7.90 -8.27
N LEU A 18 5.31 9.02 -7.86
CA LEU A 18 5.99 9.14 -6.56
C LEU A 18 5.00 8.92 -5.41
N THR A 19 3.82 9.55 -5.48
CA THR A 19 2.77 9.41 -4.46
C THR A 19 2.24 7.97 -4.37
N ARG A 20 2.05 7.31 -5.52
CA ARG A 20 1.66 5.89 -5.56
C ARG A 20 2.71 4.98 -4.95
N LYS A 21 4.00 5.25 -5.21
CA LYS A 21 5.11 4.51 -4.60
C LYS A 21 5.13 4.67 -3.08
N GLU A 22 5.04 5.90 -2.57
CA GLU A 22 5.01 6.17 -1.13
C GLU A 22 3.80 5.52 -0.45
N ALA A 23 2.64 5.57 -1.09
CA ALA A 23 1.44 4.89 -0.61
C ALA A 23 1.64 3.36 -0.55
N GLY A 24 2.29 2.77 -1.56
CA GLY A 24 2.66 1.36 -1.58
C GLY A 24 3.63 0.97 -0.47
N GLU A 25 4.67 1.77 -0.24
CA GLU A 25 5.65 1.55 0.85
C GLU A 25 4.98 1.59 2.23
N ARG A 26 4.11 2.58 2.46
CA ARG A 26 3.36 2.69 3.72
C ARG A 26 2.42 1.50 3.93
N LEU A 27 1.78 1.03 2.86
CA LEU A 27 0.88 -0.11 2.92
C LEU A 27 1.63 -1.41 3.17
N HIS A 28 2.81 -1.61 2.57
CA HIS A 28 3.68 -2.74 2.87
C HIS A 28 4.16 -2.73 4.33
N ALA A 29 4.49 -1.57 4.88
CA ALA A 29 4.83 -1.44 6.30
C ALA A 29 3.65 -1.86 7.21
N GLU A 30 2.43 -1.41 6.90
CA GLU A 30 1.24 -1.79 7.68
C GLU A 30 0.91 -3.30 7.58
N ILE A 31 1.11 -3.90 6.40
CA ILE A 31 1.00 -5.35 6.21
C ILE A 31 2.02 -6.10 7.08
N ALA A 32 3.26 -5.63 7.13
CA ALA A 32 4.31 -6.24 7.95
C ALA A 32 3.99 -6.14 9.45
N GLU A 33 3.56 -4.98 9.93
CA GLU A 33 3.14 -4.77 11.32
C GLU A 33 1.95 -5.67 11.69
N THR A 34 0.94 -5.77 10.82
CA THR A 34 -0.24 -6.61 11.08
C THR A 34 0.12 -8.09 11.14
N ARG A 35 1.08 -8.54 10.32
CA ARG A 35 1.61 -9.91 10.38
C ARG A 35 2.39 -10.18 11.67
N ALA A 36 3.21 -9.23 12.12
CA ALA A 36 3.92 -9.37 13.39
C ALA A 36 2.94 -9.51 14.55
N ARG A 37 1.89 -8.69 14.60
CA ARG A 37 0.82 -8.83 15.62
C ARG A 37 0.10 -10.17 15.57
N LEU A 38 -0.13 -10.74 14.38
CA LEU A 38 -0.72 -12.07 14.25
C LEU A 38 0.18 -13.17 14.81
N ASP A 39 1.49 -13.04 14.62
CA ASP A 39 2.49 -13.97 15.16
C ASP A 39 2.54 -13.87 16.69
N GLU A 40 2.56 -12.64 17.23
CA GLU A 40 2.58 -12.37 18.67
C GLU A 40 1.30 -12.84 19.38
N LEU A 41 0.13 -12.71 18.73
CA LEU A 41 -1.15 -13.12 19.30
C LEU A 41 -1.28 -14.66 19.41
N GLY A 42 -0.65 -15.39 18.49
CA GLY A 42 -0.73 -16.85 18.43
C GLY A 42 -2.17 -17.37 18.31
N GLU A 43 -2.47 -18.44 19.03
CA GLU A 43 -3.81 -19.07 19.09
C GLU A 43 -4.60 -18.65 20.35
N ALA A 44 -4.08 -17.71 21.14
CA ALA A 44 -4.63 -17.37 22.44
C ALA A 44 -5.99 -16.63 22.34
N ASP A 45 -6.21 -15.88 21.26
CA ASP A 45 -7.45 -15.17 21.01
C ASP A 45 -7.90 -15.32 19.54
N PRO A 46 -8.75 -16.32 19.24
CA PRO A 46 -9.17 -16.59 17.86
C PRO A 46 -10.02 -15.46 17.25
N GLN A 47 -10.69 -14.65 18.07
CA GLN A 47 -11.52 -13.55 17.59
C GLN A 47 -10.67 -12.36 17.16
N ALA A 48 -9.69 -11.96 17.99
CA ALA A 48 -8.71 -10.94 17.64
C ALA A 48 -7.84 -11.40 16.47
N ARG A 49 -7.51 -12.69 16.39
CA ARG A 49 -6.80 -13.28 15.24
C ARG A 49 -7.61 -13.13 13.96
N ALA A 50 -8.87 -13.55 13.96
CA ALA A 50 -9.75 -13.43 12.79
C ALA A 50 -9.92 -11.98 12.33
N ALA A 51 -9.99 -11.02 13.27
CA ALA A 51 -10.07 -9.60 12.95
C ALA A 51 -8.78 -9.09 12.27
N LEU A 52 -7.61 -9.48 12.76
CA LEU A 52 -6.31 -9.13 12.17
C LEU A 52 -6.11 -9.80 10.80
N GLU A 53 -6.53 -11.06 10.64
CA GLU A 53 -6.49 -11.76 9.35
C GLU A 53 -7.39 -11.09 8.30
N GLN A 54 -8.59 -10.65 8.70
CA GLN A 54 -9.48 -9.88 7.82
C GLN A 54 -8.83 -8.55 7.41
N ARG A 55 -8.26 -7.80 8.37
CA ARG A 55 -7.54 -6.56 8.08
C ARG A 55 -6.38 -6.80 7.11
N LEU A 56 -5.57 -7.84 7.36
CA LEU A 56 -4.44 -8.20 6.51
C LEU A 56 -4.88 -8.51 5.07
N SER A 57 -6.00 -9.21 4.90
CA SER A 57 -6.59 -9.50 3.58
C SER A 57 -6.94 -8.21 2.82
N LEU A 58 -7.61 -7.26 3.49
CA LEU A 58 -7.98 -5.97 2.90
C LEU A 58 -6.74 -5.14 2.51
N LEU A 59 -5.72 -5.10 3.36
CA LEU A 59 -4.47 -4.39 3.07
C LEU A 59 -3.74 -4.99 1.87
N ARG A 60 -3.70 -6.32 1.75
CA ARG A 60 -3.11 -7.01 0.60
C ARG A 60 -3.86 -6.74 -0.69
N ALA A 61 -5.19 -6.75 -0.67
CA ALA A 61 -6.00 -6.41 -1.83
C ALA A 61 -5.69 -4.98 -2.31
N ARG A 62 -5.63 -4.03 -1.38
CA ARG A 62 -5.28 -2.63 -1.69
C ARG A 62 -3.86 -2.48 -2.23
N ALA A 63 -2.90 -3.29 -1.77
CA ALA A 63 -1.53 -3.28 -2.27
C ALA A 63 -1.45 -3.83 -3.70
N GLY A 64 -2.25 -4.85 -4.00
CA GLY A 64 -2.44 -5.36 -5.36
C GLY A 64 -2.97 -4.28 -6.30
N ASP A 65 -4.01 -3.55 -5.90
CA ASP A 65 -4.58 -2.45 -6.71
C ASP A 65 -3.57 -1.33 -6.99
N LEU A 66 -2.72 -0.99 -6.02
CA LEU A 66 -1.68 0.04 -6.20
C LEU A 66 -0.52 -0.43 -7.09
N SER A 67 -0.27 -1.75 -7.16
CA SER A 67 0.80 -2.34 -7.97
C SER A 67 0.36 -2.72 -9.39
N GLY A 68 -0.95 -2.88 -9.62
CA GLY A 68 -1.54 -3.34 -10.87
C GLY A 68 -2.20 -2.26 -11.74
N GLY A 69 -2.04 -0.97 -11.40
CA GLY A 69 -2.66 0.17 -12.08
C GLY A 69 -1.71 1.01 -12.92
#